data_AF-A0A7S2BEI9-F1
#
_entry.id   AF-A0A7S2BEI9-F1
#
_cell.length_a   1.000
_cell.length_b   1.000
_cell.length_c   1.000
_cell.angle_alpha   90.00
_cell.angle_beta   90.00
_cell.angle_gamma   90.00
#
_symmetry.space_group_name_H-M   'P 1'
#
loop_
_entity.id
_entity.type
_entity.pdbx_description
1 polymer ?
#
loop_
_entity_poly.entity_id
_entity_poly.type
_entity_poly.pdbx_seq_one_letter_code
_entity_poly.pdbx_strand_id
1 'polypeptide(L)'
;IQDCGFNIERKEMGLAEYTKAIEEVCGNINTQDTYTMCFWGVSQVIDLLRWNFKIGTSISMARFFEDDPIHVAMYELSPEDKERDGGRHLECRKRYVLDFMFWSNTVHCPRLPRRYDFR
;
A
#
# COMPACT_ATOMS: atom_id res chain seq x y z
N ILE A 1 -0.85 20.79 19.66
CA ILE A 1 -0.46 19.78 18.65
C ILE A 1 -1.59 19.81 17.64
N GLN A 2 -1.31 20.41 16.49
CA GLN A 2 -2.31 20.81 15.50
C GLN A 2 -2.58 19.60 14.59
N ASP A 3 -3.85 19.21 14.45
CA ASP A 3 -4.30 18.10 13.62
C ASP A 3 -3.87 18.32 12.16
N CYS A 4 -2.80 17.68 11.73
CA CYS A 4 -2.19 17.85 10.41
C CYS A 4 -2.69 16.84 9.36
N GLY A 5 -3.90 16.30 9.54
CA GLY A 5 -4.54 15.38 8.60
C GLY A 5 -5.81 15.99 7.99
N PHE A 6 -6.04 15.80 6.69
CA PHE A 6 -7.28 16.20 6.03
C PHE A 6 -8.52 15.43 6.54
N ASN A 7 -8.33 14.28 7.21
CA ASN A 7 -9.39 13.48 7.87
C ASN A 7 -10.64 13.25 7.00
N ILE A 8 -10.44 12.99 5.70
CA ILE A 8 -11.54 12.76 4.76
C ILE A 8 -11.96 11.30 4.83
N GLU A 9 -13.11 11.02 5.42
CA GLU A 9 -13.67 9.67 5.55
C GLU A 9 -14.98 9.51 4.78
N ARG A 10 -15.00 8.58 3.81
CA ARG A 10 -16.21 8.27 3.02
C ARG A 10 -17.42 7.88 3.89
N LYS A 11 -17.17 7.20 5.02
CA LYS A 11 -18.22 6.69 5.91
C LYS A 11 -18.98 7.83 6.59
N GLU A 12 -18.30 8.92 6.92
CA GLU A 12 -18.90 10.07 7.59
C GLU A 12 -19.53 11.05 6.60
N MET A 13 -18.92 11.23 5.42
CA MET A 13 -19.34 12.24 4.43
C MET A 13 -20.35 11.73 3.39
N GLY A 14 -20.44 10.42 3.18
CA GLY A 14 -21.20 9.86 2.04
C GLY A 14 -20.48 10.04 0.70
N LEU A 15 -20.96 9.31 -0.33
CA LEU A 15 -20.20 9.11 -1.57
C LEU A 15 -19.98 10.40 -2.39
N ALA A 16 -21.01 11.23 -2.56
CA ALA A 16 -20.92 12.41 -3.42
C ALA A 16 -19.98 13.49 -2.85
N GLU A 17 -20.09 13.76 -1.55
CA GLU A 17 -19.23 14.74 -0.87
C GLU A 17 -17.80 14.25 -0.74
N TYR A 18 -17.61 12.94 -0.48
CA TYR A 18 -16.29 12.31 -0.50
C TYR A 18 -15.62 12.45 -1.87
N THR A 19 -16.34 12.16 -2.98
CA THR A 19 -15.78 12.29 -4.33
C THR A 19 -15.32 13.73 -4.60
N LYS A 20 -16.15 14.72 -4.27
CA LYS A 20 -15.81 16.13 -4.46
C LYS A 20 -14.60 16.56 -3.64
N ALA A 21 -14.52 16.13 -2.37
CA ALA A 21 -13.39 16.42 -1.49
C ALA A 21 -12.09 15.78 -1.99
N ILE A 22 -12.16 14.55 -2.51
CA ILE A 22 -11.00 13.88 -3.12
C ILE A 22 -10.57 14.58 -4.41
N GLU A 23 -11.50 15.01 -5.27
CA GLU A 23 -11.17 15.76 -6.49
C GLU A 23 -10.45 17.09 -6.17
N GLU A 24 -10.88 17.78 -5.12
CA GLU A 24 -10.24 19.01 -4.64
C GLU A 24 -8.84 18.75 -4.07
N VAL A 25 -8.66 17.70 -3.27
CA VAL A 25 -7.33 17.30 -2.77
C VAL A 25 -6.42 16.94 -3.92
N CYS A 26 -6.88 16.11 -4.87
CA CYS A 26 -6.12 15.70 -6.04
C CYS A 26 -5.73 16.88 -6.93
N GLY A 27 -6.62 17.87 -7.10
CA GLY A 27 -6.35 19.09 -7.86
C GLY A 27 -5.28 19.98 -7.22
N ASN A 28 -5.06 19.84 -5.92
CA ASN A 28 -4.06 20.60 -5.16
C ASN A 28 -2.78 19.82 -4.86
N ILE A 29 -2.64 18.59 -5.36
CA ILE A 29 -1.40 17.81 -5.24
C ILE A 29 -0.28 18.54 -5.97
N ASN A 30 0.84 18.74 -5.29
CA ASN A 30 2.04 19.35 -5.85
C ASN A 30 3.27 18.45 -5.64
N THR A 31 4.41 18.84 -6.23
CA THR A 31 5.66 18.05 -6.16
C THR A 31 6.58 18.46 -5.01
N GLN A 32 6.19 19.43 -4.20
CA GLN A 32 6.99 19.98 -3.09
C GLN A 32 6.59 19.38 -1.74
N ASP A 33 5.35 18.93 -1.60
CA ASP A 33 4.82 18.35 -0.37
C ASP A 33 4.93 16.82 -0.36
N THR A 34 5.12 16.24 0.84
CA THR A 34 5.09 14.78 1.05
C THR A 34 3.71 14.35 1.52
N TYR A 35 2.98 13.61 0.67
CA TYR A 35 1.67 13.07 1.01
C TYR A 35 1.79 11.65 1.58
N THR A 36 1.14 11.39 2.71
CA THR A 36 1.00 10.03 3.26
C THR A 36 -0.42 9.55 3.02
N MET A 37 -0.58 8.51 2.20
CA MET A 37 -1.87 7.86 1.96
C MET A 37 -2.00 6.65 2.89
N CYS A 38 -3.03 6.65 3.74
CA CYS A 38 -3.37 5.52 4.59
C CYS A 38 -4.63 4.81 4.09
N PHE A 39 -4.48 3.58 3.62
CA PHE A 39 -5.61 2.73 3.23
C PHE A 39 -6.05 1.86 4.41
N TRP A 40 -7.17 2.21 5.04
CA TRP A 40 -7.84 1.37 6.03
C TRP A 40 -9.04 0.70 5.35
N GLY A 41 -8.83 -0.39 4.62
CA GLY A 41 -9.96 -0.98 3.87
C GLY A 41 -9.72 -2.16 2.94
N VAL A 42 -8.53 -2.75 2.87
CA VAL A 42 -8.33 -3.93 2.00
C VAL A 42 -9.19 -5.14 2.39
N SER A 43 -9.74 -5.20 3.62
CA SER A 43 -10.59 -6.32 4.07
C SER A 43 -11.83 -6.59 3.19
N GLN A 44 -12.44 -5.57 2.58
CA GLN A 44 -13.63 -5.78 1.74
C GLN A 44 -13.28 -6.17 0.30
N VAL A 45 -12.11 -5.72 -0.18
CA VAL A 45 -11.64 -5.91 -1.55
C VAL A 45 -10.76 -7.16 -1.67
N ILE A 46 -10.05 -7.53 -0.61
CA ILE A 46 -9.09 -8.63 -0.58
C ILE A 46 -9.60 -9.69 0.39
N ASP A 47 -10.14 -10.77 -0.16
CA ASP A 47 -10.42 -11.98 0.61
C ASP A 47 -9.15 -12.83 0.61
N LEU A 48 -8.24 -12.58 1.57
CA LEU A 48 -6.99 -13.33 1.71
C LEU A 48 -7.24 -14.83 1.96
N LEU A 49 -8.31 -15.18 2.70
CA LEU A 49 -8.65 -16.57 3.00
C LEU A 49 -9.03 -17.35 1.75
N ARG A 50 -9.73 -16.70 0.81
CA ARG A 50 -10.13 -17.30 -0.46
C ARG A 50 -9.22 -16.93 -1.63
N TRP A 51 -8.18 -16.12 -1.40
CA TRP A 51 -7.27 -15.60 -2.42
C TRP A 51 -7.99 -14.96 -3.63
N ASN A 52 -8.96 -14.08 -3.35
CA ASN A 52 -9.79 -13.42 -4.38
C ASN A 52 -9.97 -11.92 -4.13
N PHE A 53 -9.96 -11.13 -5.20
CA PHE A 53 -10.42 -9.75 -5.18
C PHE A 53 -11.95 -9.70 -5.29
N LYS A 54 -12.60 -8.87 -4.46
CA LYS A 54 -14.04 -8.60 -4.49
C LYS A 54 -14.28 -7.15 -4.91
N ILE A 55 -14.23 -6.90 -6.21
CA ILE A 55 -14.50 -5.57 -6.80
C ILE A 55 -15.64 -5.72 -7.80
N GLY A 56 -16.89 -5.66 -7.32
CA GLY A 56 -18.10 -5.89 -8.12
C GLY A 56 -18.29 -7.34 -8.66
N THR A 57 -17.18 -8.07 -8.83
CA THR A 57 -17.06 -9.48 -9.22
C THR A 57 -15.93 -10.13 -8.42
N SER A 58 -15.86 -11.47 -8.42
CA SER A 58 -14.77 -12.22 -7.79
C SER A 58 -13.67 -12.51 -8.80
N ILE A 59 -12.48 -11.97 -8.59
CA ILE A 59 -11.31 -12.18 -9.47
C ILE A 59 -10.24 -12.95 -8.68
N SER A 60 -9.75 -14.06 -9.22
CA SER A 60 -8.67 -14.84 -8.61
C SER A 60 -7.39 -14.00 -8.49
N MET A 61 -6.86 -13.86 -7.28
CA MET A 61 -5.58 -13.20 -7.04
C MET A 61 -4.42 -13.99 -7.65
N ALA A 62 -4.54 -15.31 -7.77
CA ALA A 62 -3.52 -16.15 -8.40
C ALA A 62 -3.36 -15.83 -9.89
N ARG A 63 -4.42 -15.40 -10.57
CA ARG A 63 -4.32 -14.93 -11.97
C ARG A 63 -3.69 -13.54 -12.09
N PHE A 64 -3.84 -12.71 -11.08
CA PHE A 64 -3.39 -11.32 -11.12
C PHE A 64 -1.92 -11.19 -10.70
N PHE A 65 -1.54 -11.91 -9.65
CA PHE A 65 -0.17 -11.91 -9.12
C PHE A 65 0.71 -13.01 -9.72
N GLU A 66 0.14 -13.95 -10.48
CA GLU A 66 0.85 -15.09 -11.08
C GLU A 66 1.75 -15.79 -10.06
N ASP A 67 3.07 -15.66 -10.22
CA ASP A 67 4.12 -16.29 -9.42
C ASP A 67 4.68 -15.37 -8.31
N ASP A 68 4.22 -14.11 -8.25
CA ASP A 68 4.74 -13.11 -7.33
C ASP A 68 3.86 -12.99 -6.06
N PRO A 69 4.46 -13.00 -4.87
CA PRO A 69 3.73 -12.90 -3.61
C PRO A 69 3.34 -11.45 -3.31
N ILE A 70 2.29 -11.27 -2.51
CA ILE A 70 1.90 -9.93 -2.03
C ILE A 70 2.87 -9.52 -0.93
N HIS A 71 3.63 -8.45 -1.18
CA HIS A 71 4.58 -7.89 -0.21
C HIS A 71 3.98 -6.65 0.46
N VAL A 72 3.76 -6.73 1.78
CA VAL A 72 3.25 -5.63 2.60
C VAL A 72 4.33 -5.24 3.59
N ALA A 73 4.88 -4.03 3.41
CA ALA A 73 5.93 -3.51 4.25
C ALA A 73 5.59 -2.12 4.78
N MET A 74 6.01 -1.87 6.02
CA MET A 74 5.99 -0.56 6.67
C MET A 74 7.42 -0.25 7.10
N TYR A 75 7.94 0.88 6.66
CA TYR A 75 9.32 1.26 6.93
C TYR A 75 9.46 2.76 7.08
N GLU A 76 10.56 3.15 7.72
CA GLU A 76 10.99 4.53 7.86
C GLU A 76 12.21 4.78 6.97
N LEU A 77 12.37 6.03 6.54
CA LEU A 77 13.56 6.53 5.86
C LEU A 77 14.12 7.68 6.67
N SER A 78 15.44 7.71 6.83
CA SER A 78 16.09 8.84 7.50
C SER A 78 15.94 10.11 6.65
N PRO A 79 15.83 11.30 7.27
CA PRO A 79 15.83 12.56 6.54
C PRO A 79 17.09 12.73 5.68
N GLU A 80 18.26 12.32 6.20
CA GLU A 80 19.53 12.44 5.49
C GLU A 80 19.57 11.56 4.23
N ASP A 81 19.02 10.34 4.30
CA ASP A 81 18.95 9.46 3.14
C ASP A 81 17.96 9.98 2.08
N LYS A 82 16.83 10.59 2.51
CA LYS A 82 15.87 11.22 1.59
C LYS A 82 16.50 12.37 0.81
N GLU A 83 17.24 13.24 1.49
CA GLU A 83 17.93 14.37 0.84
C GLU A 83 19.04 13.89 -0.10
N ARG A 84 19.90 12.97 0.37
CA ARG A 84 21.02 12.45 -0.41
C ARG A 84 20.56 11.76 -1.70
N ASP A 85 19.50 10.96 -1.61
CA ASP A 85 19.05 10.11 -2.71
C ASP A 85 17.96 10.77 -3.56
N GLY A 86 17.68 12.07 -3.34
CA GLY A 86 16.70 12.86 -4.11
C GLY A 86 15.28 12.31 -3.99
N GLY A 87 14.90 11.84 -2.79
CA GLY A 87 13.59 11.26 -2.53
C GLY A 87 13.41 9.83 -3.06
N ARG A 88 14.48 9.13 -3.46
CA ARG A 88 14.40 7.72 -3.86
C ARG A 88 14.27 6.80 -2.65
N HIS A 89 13.36 5.83 -2.72
CA HIS A 89 13.12 4.86 -1.66
C HIS A 89 13.99 3.60 -1.85
N LEU A 90 15.31 3.73 -1.72
CA LEU A 90 16.24 2.62 -1.91
C LEU A 90 16.08 1.56 -0.81
N GLU A 91 15.99 0.28 -1.20
CA GLU A 91 15.81 -0.87 -0.29
C GLU A 91 16.85 -0.93 0.84
N CYS A 92 18.11 -0.59 0.55
CA CYS A 92 19.19 -0.60 1.54
C CYS A 92 19.08 0.50 2.61
N ARG A 93 18.18 1.47 2.44
CA ARG A 93 17.97 2.60 3.36
C ARG A 93 16.68 2.51 4.17
N LYS A 94 15.83 1.53 3.84
CA LYS A 94 14.56 1.31 4.53
C LYS A 94 14.81 0.65 5.88
N ARG A 95 14.35 1.29 6.96
CA ARG A 95 14.27 0.69 8.29
C ARG A 95 12.87 0.11 8.49
N TYR A 96 12.75 -1.20 8.36
CA TYR A 96 11.46 -1.88 8.41
C TYR A 96 10.94 -1.97 9.84
N VAL A 97 9.71 -1.53 10.02
CA VAL A 97 8.92 -1.68 11.25
C VAL A 97 8.06 -2.94 11.14
N LEU A 98 7.48 -3.19 9.96
CA LEU A 98 6.75 -4.41 9.61
C LEU A 98 7.13 -4.85 8.19
N ASP A 99 7.25 -6.15 7.97
CA ASP A 99 7.66 -6.73 6.69
C ASP A 99 7.01 -8.11 6.54
N PHE A 100 5.93 -8.20 5.77
CA PHE A 100 5.16 -9.43 5.57
C PHE A 100 5.02 -9.77 4.09
N MET A 101 5.10 -11.06 3.79
CA MET A 101 4.76 -11.59 2.49
C MET A 101 3.62 -12.58 2.64
N PHE A 102 2.62 -12.45 1.77
CA PHE A 102 1.47 -13.34 1.70
C PHE A 102 1.47 -14.03 0.34
N TRP A 103 1.25 -15.33 0.35
CA TRP A 103 1.02 -16.12 -0.85
C TRP A 103 0.05 -17.26 -0.54
N SER A 104 -0.67 -17.72 -1.57
CA SER A 104 -1.51 -18.91 -1.47
C SER A 104 -0.67 -20.16 -1.66
N ASN A 105 -1.07 -21.26 -1.01
CA ASN A 105 -0.52 -22.59 -1.30
C ASN A 105 -0.85 -23.10 -2.72
N THR A 106 -1.76 -22.42 -3.42
CA THR A 106 -2.10 -22.70 -4.83
C THR A 106 -1.19 -22.00 -5.82
N VAL A 107 -0.37 -21.04 -5.38
CA VAL A 107 0.59 -20.32 -6.20
C VAL A 107 1.97 -20.90 -5.95
N HIS A 108 2.64 -21.34 -7.01
CA HIS A 108 4.05 -21.70 -6.94
C HIS A 108 4.86 -20.41 -7.02
N CYS A 109 5.53 -20.03 -5.93
CA CYS A 109 6.39 -18.84 -5.89
C CYS A 109 7.87 -19.25 -6.00
N PRO A 110 8.44 -19.36 -7.21
CA PRO A 110 9.81 -19.82 -7.40
C PRO A 110 10.86 -18.76 -7.01
N ARG A 111 10.46 -17.49 -6.92
CA ARG A 111 11.36 -16.34 -6.75
C ARG A 111 10.96 -15.54 -5.52
N LEU A 112 11.48 -15.95 -4.36
CA LEU A 112 11.46 -15.10 -3.18
C LEU A 112 12.63 -14.10 -3.23
N PRO A 113 12.42 -12.84 -2.84
CA PRO A 113 13.53 -11.91 -2.62
C PRO A 113 14.52 -12.51 -1.63
N ARG A 114 15.82 -12.26 -1.82
CA ARG A 114 16.90 -12.85 -0.99
C ARG A 114 16.70 -12.70 0.52
N ARG A 115 16.02 -11.65 0.97
CA ARG A 115 15.72 -11.41 2.40
C ARG A 115 14.77 -12.47 3.00
N TYR A 116 14.04 -13.18 2.15
CA TYR A 116 13.01 -14.16 2.51
C TYR A 116 13.40 -15.60 2.12
N ASP A 117 14.67 -15.84 1.77
CA ASP A 117 15.21 -17.19 1.56
C ASP A 117 15.69 -17.74 2.92
N PHE A 118 14.90 -18.61 3.54
CA PHE A 118 15.16 -19.19 4.89
C PHE A 118 15.87 -20.55 4.84
N ARG A 119 16.54 -20.87 3.73
CA ARG A 119 17.28 -22.13 3.56
C ARG A 119 18.51 -22.22 4.48
#